data_AF-A0A3N9UTL5-F1
#
_entry.id   AF-A0A3N9UTL5-F1
#
_cell.length_a   1.000
_cell.length_b   1.000
_cell.length_c   1.000
_cell.angle_alpha   90.00
_cell.angle_beta   90.00
_cell.angle_gamma   90.00
#
_symmetry.space_group_name_H-M   'P 1'
#
loop_
_entity.id
_entity.type
_entity.pdbx_description
1 polymer ?
#
loop_
_entity_poly.entity_id
_entity_poly.type
_entity_poly.pdbx_seq_one_letter_code
_entity_poly.pdbx_strand_id
1 'polypeptide(L)'
;MPVGKENVQITNLGDSSVSLAGFSLTMQDGTQFSLPSTQLNSGDFVNVYFGTGTNSDSSTYLNSKINNVLDDGYGSVTLTNNNGDKVSTLSYENTFSSLNSSPGGATVSNSPGGTTVSEPPSGATVSNSPGASTAGRTSNSK
;
A
#
# COMPACT_ATOMS: atom_id res chain seq x y z
N MET A 1 -1.23 -14.47 12.52
CA MET A 1 -0.43 -13.55 11.67
C MET A 1 -1.37 -12.45 11.20
N PRO A 2 -1.04 -11.16 11.37
CA PRO A 2 -1.88 -10.09 10.80
C PRO A 2 -1.93 -10.23 9.28
N VAL A 3 -3.13 -10.10 8.72
CA VAL A 3 -3.41 -10.10 7.28
C VAL A 3 -3.76 -8.66 6.91
N GLY A 4 -2.78 -7.96 6.34
CA GLY A 4 -2.88 -6.57 5.90
C GLY A 4 -1.53 -6.05 5.46
N LYS A 5 -1.23 -6.13 4.16
CA LYS A 5 -0.03 -5.50 3.58
C LYS A 5 -0.28 -4.04 3.18
N GLU A 6 -1.53 -3.72 2.86
CA GLU A 6 -1.95 -2.37 2.49
C GLU A 6 -1.96 -1.47 3.73
N ASN A 7 -1.19 -0.39 3.67
CA ASN A 7 -1.13 0.60 4.73
C ASN A 7 -0.94 2.00 4.16
N VAL A 8 -1.16 2.98 5.03
CA VAL A 8 -0.68 4.34 4.84
C VAL A 8 0.13 4.75 6.08
N GLN A 9 1.18 5.54 5.88
CA GLN A 9 1.91 6.15 7.00
C GLN A 9 1.42 7.58 7.20
N ILE A 10 1.10 7.92 8.44
CA ILE A 10 0.72 9.28 8.85
C ILE A 10 1.81 9.80 9.77
N THR A 11 2.39 10.95 9.43
CA THR A 11 3.46 11.60 10.19
C THR A 11 3.00 12.96 10.69
N ASN A 12 3.21 13.25 11.97
CA ASN A 12 2.99 14.57 12.51
C ASN A 12 4.22 15.45 12.26
N LEU A 13 4.15 16.30 11.25
CA LEU A 13 5.21 17.24 10.89
C LEU A 13 5.14 18.57 11.69
N GLY A 14 4.14 18.74 12.56
CA GLY A 14 4.02 19.91 13.43
C GLY A 14 4.96 19.86 14.63
N ASP A 15 4.95 20.90 15.45
CA ASP A 15 5.73 21.06 16.68
C ASP A 15 5.00 20.62 17.96
N SER A 16 3.73 20.24 17.82
CA SER A 16 2.82 19.93 18.92
C SER A 16 2.22 18.53 18.75
N SER A 17 1.79 17.91 19.85
CA SER A 17 1.17 16.58 19.81
C SER A 17 -0.24 16.64 19.21
N VAL A 18 -0.58 15.67 18.34
CA VAL A 18 -1.87 15.57 17.65
C VAL A 18 -2.51 14.21 17.95
N SER A 19 -3.78 14.23 18.36
CA SER A 19 -4.59 13.01 18.46
C SER A 19 -5.33 12.79 17.15
N LEU A 20 -5.27 11.58 16.62
CA LEU A 20 -6.02 11.16 15.43
C LEU A 20 -7.48 10.80 15.74
N ALA A 21 -7.95 11.01 16.97
CA ALA A 21 -9.34 10.77 17.33
C ALA A 21 -10.29 11.59 16.44
N GLY A 22 -11.22 10.90 15.78
CA GLY A 22 -12.20 11.52 14.87
C GLY A 22 -11.66 11.83 13.47
N PHE A 23 -10.38 11.56 13.19
CA PHE A 23 -9.85 11.66 11.84
C PHE A 23 -10.34 10.49 10.98
N SER A 24 -10.34 10.68 9.65
CA SER A 24 -10.71 9.64 8.70
C SER A 24 -9.83 9.64 7.46
N LEU A 25 -9.69 8.47 6.85
CA LEU A 25 -9.08 8.28 5.54
C LEU A 25 -10.19 8.05 4.52
N THR A 26 -10.20 8.81 3.44
CA THR A 26 -11.11 8.64 2.30
C THR A 26 -10.30 8.22 1.07
N MET A 27 -10.62 7.06 0.52
CA MET A 27 -10.00 6.52 -0.69
C MET A 27 -10.57 7.18 -1.94
N GLN A 28 -9.94 6.95 -3.09
CA GLN A 28 -10.37 7.53 -4.38
C GLN A 28 -11.80 7.14 -4.78
N ASP A 29 -12.23 5.92 -4.47
CA ASP A 29 -13.58 5.42 -4.74
C ASP A 29 -14.64 5.98 -3.77
N GLY A 30 -14.23 6.78 -2.79
CA GLY A 30 -15.09 7.34 -1.74
C GLY A 30 -15.22 6.47 -0.50
N THR A 31 -14.62 5.27 -0.47
CA THR A 31 -14.60 4.41 0.73
C THR A 31 -13.90 5.15 1.86
N GLN A 32 -14.53 5.17 3.05
CA GLN A 32 -14.03 5.90 4.21
C GLN A 32 -13.77 5.00 5.41
N PHE A 33 -12.66 5.27 6.11
CA PHE A 33 -12.27 4.59 7.35
C PHE A 33 -12.03 5.59 8.46
N SER A 34 -12.64 5.37 9.63
CA SER A 34 -12.34 6.15 10.83
C SER A 34 -11.03 5.67 11.45
N LEU A 35 -10.18 6.62 11.84
CA LEU A 35 -8.94 6.32 12.54
C LEU A 35 -9.21 6.10 14.04
N PRO A 36 -8.53 5.12 14.66
CA PRO A 36 -8.54 4.97 16.11
C PRO A 36 -7.80 6.13 16.78
N SER A 37 -8.10 6.36 18.06
CA SER A 37 -7.49 7.42 18.87
C SER A 37 -6.01 7.12 19.14
N THR A 38 -5.15 7.47 18.18
CA THR A 38 -3.69 7.35 18.26
C THR A 38 -3.10 8.74 18.49
N GLN A 39 -2.23 8.86 19.49
CA GLN A 39 -1.52 10.11 19.77
C GLN A 39 -0.19 10.11 19.00
N LEU A 40 0.09 11.18 18.27
CA LEU A 40 1.38 11.41 17.60
C LEU A 40 2.05 12.64 18.20
N ASN A 41 3.22 12.49 18.82
CA ASN A 41 4.02 13.65 19.19
C ASN A 41 4.61 14.32 17.95
N SER A 42 5.24 15.48 18.14
CA SER A 42 5.98 16.14 17.07
C SER A 42 7.05 15.20 16.50
N GLY A 43 7.03 14.99 15.18
CA GLY A 43 7.95 14.11 14.47
C GLY A 43 7.58 12.63 14.48
N ASP A 44 6.60 12.19 15.27
CA ASP A 44 6.17 10.80 15.31
C ASP A 44 5.36 10.42 14.06
N PHE A 45 5.33 9.11 13.78
CA PHE A 45 4.49 8.53 12.74
C PHE A 45 3.75 7.28 13.23
N VAL A 46 2.66 6.93 12.54
CA VAL A 46 1.97 5.65 12.70
C VAL A 46 1.70 5.03 11.32
N ASN A 47 1.90 3.72 11.21
CA ASN A 47 1.42 2.96 10.06
C ASN A 47 -0.03 2.51 10.31
N VAL A 48 -0.94 2.95 9.46
CA VAL A 48 -2.36 2.56 9.49
C VAL A 48 -2.57 1.44 8.49
N TYR A 49 -2.77 0.23 8.99
CA TYR A 49 -3.09 -0.95 8.19
C TYR A 49 -4.60 -1.08 8.01
N PHE A 50 -5.05 -1.27 6.78
CA PHE A 50 -6.49 -1.46 6.51
C PHE A 50 -7.01 -2.81 7.00
N GLY A 51 -6.14 -3.82 6.99
CA GLY A 51 -6.48 -5.19 7.42
C GLY A 51 -6.60 -5.36 8.93
N THR A 52 -6.49 -6.62 9.38
CA THR A 52 -6.66 -7.00 10.79
C THR A 52 -5.32 -7.13 11.51
N GLY A 53 -5.31 -6.78 12.80
CA GLY A 53 -4.12 -6.89 13.64
C GLY A 53 -4.33 -6.33 15.05
N THR A 54 -3.23 -6.13 15.76
CA THR A 54 -3.22 -5.60 17.12
C THR A 54 -2.44 -4.30 17.14
N ASN A 55 -3.05 -3.25 17.68
CA ASN A 55 -2.42 -1.93 17.72
C ASN A 55 -1.17 -1.92 18.61
N SER A 56 -0.21 -1.10 18.21
CA SER A 56 1.02 -0.77 18.93
C SER A 56 1.32 0.72 18.78
N ASP A 57 2.42 1.17 19.37
CA ASP A 57 2.82 2.59 19.32
C ASP A 57 3.08 3.08 17.88
N SER A 58 3.53 2.20 16.98
CA SER A 58 3.91 2.53 15.61
C SER A 58 2.98 1.95 14.55
N SER A 59 1.91 1.25 14.95
CA SER A 59 1.01 0.57 14.02
C SER A 59 -0.40 0.49 14.55
N THR A 60 -1.36 0.77 13.68
CA THR A 60 -2.77 0.68 14.02
C THR A 60 -3.54 -0.04 12.91
N TYR A 61 -4.56 -0.79 13.29
CA TYR A 61 -5.32 -1.66 12.38
C TYR A 61 -6.78 -1.24 12.36
N LEU A 62 -7.31 -1.00 11.16
CA LEU A 62 -8.70 -0.63 10.95
C LEU A 62 -9.64 -1.83 11.04
N ASN A 63 -9.09 -3.05 11.01
CA ASN A 63 -9.82 -4.31 11.05
C ASN A 63 -10.92 -4.40 9.97
N SER A 64 -10.66 -3.78 8.82
CA SER A 64 -11.53 -3.89 7.66
C SER A 64 -11.49 -5.31 7.11
N LYS A 65 -12.64 -5.75 6.58
CA LYS A 65 -12.76 -7.00 5.80
C LYS A 65 -12.74 -6.74 4.29
N ILE A 66 -12.58 -5.48 3.89
CA ILE A 66 -12.46 -5.08 2.49
C ILE A 66 -11.06 -5.47 2.02
N ASN A 67 -10.97 -6.12 0.87
CA ASN A 67 -9.72 -6.44 0.21
C ASN A 67 -9.44 -5.41 -0.88
N ASN A 68 -8.16 -5.17 -1.19
CA ASN A 68 -7.71 -4.24 -2.23
C ASN A 68 -8.26 -2.82 -1.99
N VAL A 69 -8.03 -2.31 -0.78
CA VAL A 69 -8.45 -0.95 -0.41
C VAL A 69 -7.66 0.08 -1.21
N LEU A 70 -6.41 -0.23 -1.54
CA LEU A 70 -5.55 0.57 -2.40
C LEU A 70 -5.40 -0.18 -3.73
N ASP A 71 -5.68 0.49 -4.84
CA ASP A 71 -5.49 -0.09 -6.17
C ASP A 71 -3.99 -0.14 -6.51
N ASP A 72 -3.50 -1.23 -7.10
CA ASP A 72 -2.07 -1.39 -7.40
C ASP A 72 -1.57 -0.49 -8.56
N GLY A 73 -2.50 0.04 -9.36
CA GLY A 73 -2.26 0.81 -10.57
C GLY A 73 -2.25 2.32 -10.32
N TYR A 74 -3.24 2.86 -9.61
CA TYR A 74 -3.26 4.28 -9.23
C TYR A 74 -4.30 4.53 -8.13
N GLY A 75 -4.13 5.61 -7.38
CA GLY A 75 -5.08 5.93 -6.33
C GLY A 75 -4.85 7.28 -5.69
N SER A 76 -5.77 7.65 -4.81
CA SER A 76 -5.55 8.74 -3.86
C SER A 76 -6.15 8.42 -2.50
N VAL A 77 -5.53 8.97 -1.47
CA VAL A 77 -5.95 8.88 -0.07
C VAL A 77 -6.01 10.29 0.50
N THR A 78 -7.16 10.67 1.04
CA THR A 78 -7.36 11.96 1.71
C THR A 78 -7.51 11.74 3.21
N LEU A 79 -6.71 12.44 4.00
CA LEU A 79 -6.85 12.54 5.45
C LEU A 79 -7.74 13.74 5.78
N THR A 80 -8.81 13.47 6.51
CA THR A 80 -9.76 14.48 6.99
C THR A 80 -9.71 14.53 8.51
N ASN A 81 -9.61 15.73 9.08
CA ASN A 81 -9.60 15.91 10.53
C ASN A 81 -11.02 15.72 11.14
N ASN A 82 -11.10 15.80 12.46
CA ASN A 82 -12.35 15.68 13.22
C ASN A 82 -13.37 16.81 12.98
N ASN A 83 -12.95 17.95 12.39
CA ASN A 83 -13.84 19.04 12.00
C ASN A 83 -14.41 18.86 10.58
N GLY A 84 -13.93 17.85 9.84
CA GLY A 84 -14.31 17.62 8.44
C GLY A 84 -13.41 18.30 7.42
N ASP A 85 -12.33 18.97 7.85
CA ASP A 85 -11.38 19.61 6.93
C ASP A 85 -10.43 18.58 6.35
N LYS A 86 -10.19 18.67 5.03
CA LYS A 86 -9.14 17.91 4.36
C LYS A 86 -7.78 18.49 4.73
N VAL A 87 -6.98 17.74 5.47
CA VAL A 87 -5.67 18.19 5.95
C VAL A 87 -4.52 17.70 5.07
N SER A 88 -4.70 16.61 4.34
CA SER A 88 -3.72 16.10 3.38
C SER A 88 -4.38 15.20 2.35
N THR A 89 -3.82 15.19 1.13
CA THR A 89 -4.14 14.21 0.10
C THR A 89 -2.86 13.71 -0.52
N LEU A 90 -2.71 12.39 -0.61
CA LEU A 90 -1.63 11.72 -1.33
C LEU A 90 -2.24 11.00 -2.53
N SER A 91 -1.71 11.27 -3.72
CA SER A 91 -2.05 10.52 -4.94
C SER A 91 -0.83 9.73 -5.40
N TYR A 92 -1.07 8.56 -5.97
CA TYR A 92 -0.03 7.69 -6.52
C TYR A 92 -0.49 7.10 -7.85
N GLU A 93 0.49 6.83 -8.72
CA GLU A 93 0.30 6.13 -9.98
C GLU A 93 1.48 5.19 -10.17
N ASN A 94 1.18 3.93 -10.47
CA ASN A 94 2.14 2.89 -10.78
C ASN A 94 2.31 2.81 -12.29
N THR A 95 3.31 3.55 -12.79
CA THR A 95 3.62 3.68 -14.22
C THR A 95 4.16 2.39 -14.87
N PHE A 96 4.26 1.27 -14.15
CA PHE A 96 4.60 -0.04 -14.74
C PHE A 96 3.37 -0.80 -15.26
N SER A 97 2.16 -0.44 -14.84
CA SER A 97 0.91 -1.06 -15.32
C SER A 97 0.56 -0.67 -16.78
N SER A 98 1.17 0.39 -17.30
CA SER A 98 0.93 0.92 -18.65
C SER A 98 1.87 0.38 -19.74
N LEU A 99 2.79 -0.54 -19.42
CA LEU A 99 3.74 -1.13 -20.39
C LEU A 99 3.23 -2.39 -21.11
N ASN A 100 1.93 -2.72 -21.02
CA ASN A 100 1.38 -3.93 -21.66
C ASN A 100 0.94 -3.75 -23.13
N SER A 101 1.50 -2.78 -23.85
CA SER A 101 1.23 -2.57 -25.28
C SER A 101 2.51 -2.67 -26.14
N SER A 102 3.04 -3.90 -26.24
CA SER A 102 3.75 -4.49 -27.41
C SER A 102 5.19 -4.04 -27.74
N PRO A 103 6.05 -4.83 -28.45
CA PRO A 103 6.26 -6.29 -28.49
C PRO A 103 7.72 -6.68 -28.13
N GLY A 104 7.91 -7.83 -27.49
CA GLY A 104 9.19 -8.54 -27.52
C GLY A 104 10.07 -8.44 -26.27
N GLY A 105 9.97 -9.46 -25.42
CA GLY A 105 11.13 -9.99 -24.69
C GLY A 105 11.59 -9.29 -23.41
N ALA A 106 11.08 -8.10 -23.07
CA ALA A 106 11.38 -7.51 -21.77
C ALA A 106 10.52 -8.19 -20.71
N THR A 107 11.19 -8.81 -19.76
CA THR A 107 10.56 -9.44 -18.63
C THR A 107 11.11 -8.65 -17.42
N VAL A 108 10.32 -8.37 -16.37
CA VAL A 108 10.71 -7.46 -15.26
C VAL A 108 10.49 -8.11 -13.89
N SER A 109 11.61 -8.42 -13.22
CA SER A 109 11.77 -8.74 -11.79
C SER A 109 11.65 -7.53 -10.88
N ASN A 110 10.74 -7.44 -9.89
CA ASN A 110 11.08 -6.67 -8.69
C ASN A 110 10.64 -7.32 -7.37
N SER A 111 11.56 -7.25 -6.40
CA SER A 111 11.40 -7.54 -4.97
C SER A 111 11.12 -6.22 -4.24
N PRO A 112 10.31 -6.19 -3.16
CA PRO A 112 9.92 -4.93 -2.53
C PRO A 112 11.08 -4.34 -1.72
N GLY A 113 11.70 -3.30 -2.27
CA GLY A 113 12.80 -2.58 -1.64
C GLY A 113 13.66 -1.96 -2.75
N GLY A 114 13.34 -0.71 -3.10
CA GLY A 114 13.74 -0.11 -4.36
C GLY A 114 15.24 -0.08 -4.63
N THR A 115 15.59 -0.06 -5.92
CA THR A 115 16.81 0.58 -6.41
C THR A 115 16.64 0.93 -7.88
N THR A 116 17.23 2.07 -8.22
CA THR A 116 17.40 2.73 -9.53
C THR A 116 17.58 1.78 -10.72
N VAL A 117 16.83 2.00 -11.80
CA VAL A 117 17.09 1.38 -13.11
C VAL A 117 18.10 2.24 -13.87
N SER A 118 19.36 1.81 -13.91
CA SER A 118 20.29 2.19 -14.97
C SER A 118 20.34 1.04 -15.97
N GLU A 119 20.10 1.32 -17.24
CA GLU A 119 20.00 0.32 -18.32
C GLU A 119 21.21 -0.63 -18.37
N PRO A 120 21.01 -1.95 -18.55
CA PRO A 120 22.00 -2.78 -19.22
C PRO A 120 21.68 -2.85 -20.73
N PRO A 121 22.70 -2.87 -21.61
CA PRO A 121 22.48 -3.02 -23.04
C PRO A 121 21.97 -4.43 -23.38
N SER A 122 21.06 -4.47 -24.36
CA SER A 122 20.55 -5.61 -25.14
C SER A 122 20.99 -7.01 -24.70
N GLY A 123 20.09 -7.75 -24.01
CA GLY A 123 20.25 -9.20 -23.82
C GLY A 123 19.66 -9.87 -22.56
N ALA A 124 18.98 -9.16 -21.65
CA ALA A 124 18.56 -9.77 -20.38
C ALA A 124 17.15 -10.42 -20.42
N THR A 125 17.07 -11.66 -19.94
CA THR A 125 15.84 -12.44 -19.66
C THR A 125 15.38 -12.20 -18.22
N VAL A 126 14.09 -12.31 -17.93
CA VAL A 126 13.58 -12.28 -16.55
C VAL A 126 12.86 -13.56 -16.16
N SER A 127 13.15 -13.93 -14.93
CA SER A 127 12.63 -15.09 -14.23
C SER A 127 12.01 -14.61 -12.94
N ASN A 128 10.74 -14.93 -12.71
CA ASN A 128 10.11 -14.77 -11.40
C ASN A 128 10.13 -16.13 -10.70
N SER A 129 10.79 -16.26 -9.54
CA SER A 129 10.79 -17.50 -8.75
C SER A 129 9.84 -17.33 -7.57
N PRO A 130 8.70 -18.06 -7.50
CA PRO A 130 7.83 -18.00 -6.35
C PRO A 130 8.39 -18.87 -5.21
N GLY A 131 8.48 -18.29 -4.02
CA GLY A 131 8.69 -19.07 -2.80
C GLY A 131 7.54 -20.07 -2.56
N ALA A 132 7.92 -21.34 -2.58
CA ALA A 132 7.32 -22.51 -1.92
C ALA A 132 5.96 -23.12 -2.41
N SER A 133 6.13 -24.32 -2.97
CA SER A 133 5.38 -25.56 -2.67
C SER A 133 4.03 -25.87 -3.34
N THR A 134 4.11 -26.90 -4.19
CA THR A 134 3.13 -27.97 -4.46
C THR A 134 1.72 -27.60 -4.92
N ALA A 135 1.46 -27.80 -6.21
CA ALA A 135 0.13 -28.14 -6.71
C ALA A 135 0.26 -29.23 -7.80
N GLY A 136 -0.49 -30.31 -7.60
CA GLY A 136 -0.49 -31.51 -8.42
C GLY A 136 -0.98 -31.27 -9.86
N ARG A 137 -0.46 -32.12 -10.75
CA ARG A 137 -0.95 -32.28 -12.13
C ARG A 137 -2.36 -32.87 -12.12
N THR A 138 -3.33 -32.18 -12.69
CA THR A 138 -4.45 -32.81 -13.39
C THR A 138 -4.12 -32.99 -14.87
N SER A 139 -4.57 -34.12 -15.38
CA SER A 139 -4.30 -34.74 -16.67
C SER A 139 -5.05 -34.09 -17.85
N ASN A 140 -4.51 -34.16 -19.08
CA ASN A 140 -5.07 -35.04 -20.12
C ASN A 140 -4.35 -35.01 -21.48
N SER A 141 -4.15 -36.23 -21.98
CA SER A 141 -4.36 -36.78 -23.33
C SER A 141 -3.79 -36.10 -24.59
N LYS A 142 -2.92 -36.85 -25.26
CA LYS A 142 -3.22 -37.38 -26.59
C LYS A 142 -2.83 -38.84 -26.68
#